data_AF-A0A2Z6R9K1-F1
#
_entry.id   AF-A0A2Z6R9K1-F1
#
_cell.length_a   1.000
_cell.length_b   1.000
_cell.length_c   1.000
_cell.angle_alpha   90.00
_cell.angle_beta   90.00
_cell.angle_gamma   90.00
#
_symmetry.space_group_name_H-M   'P 1'
#
loop_
_entity.id
_entity.type
_entity.pdbx_description
1 polymer ?
#
loop_
_entity_poly.entity_id
_entity_poly.type
_entity_poly.pdbx_seq_one_letter_code
_entity_poly.pdbx_strand_id
1 'polypeptide(L)'
;MVKTRNSNSNCAEFCKSATKEWNKIKRKDKTEIDDIIRGYLATPYNLCDIQTVRSKSSRSREESLSNYSTFHTVDPVQEISVNASAQKKAANEIQIAEKKLTEFEQIYNITTDSQFQLDTYKKIGDLQDEIKSNKEKIIKLKRNTNYAQKCKEKKRKILNKNQEIIQYNKPGHPLLLFKHSNLHDHIHDLIKFGAADKK
;
A
#
# COMPACT_ATOMS: atom_id res chain seq x y z
N MET A 1 4.38 42.71 10.81
CA MET A 1 3.33 41.68 11.00
C MET A 1 3.15 40.90 9.70
N VAL A 2 3.80 39.74 9.60
CA VAL A 2 3.71 38.86 8.41
C VAL A 2 2.50 37.95 8.59
N LYS A 3 1.51 38.07 7.69
CA LYS A 3 0.33 37.21 7.67
C LYS A 3 0.73 35.81 7.21
N THR A 4 0.78 34.85 8.12
CA THR A 4 0.84 33.42 7.82
C THR A 4 -0.48 33.01 7.17
N ARG A 5 -0.48 32.89 5.83
CA ARG A 5 -1.58 32.29 5.08
C ARG A 5 -1.64 30.81 5.45
N ASN A 6 -2.70 30.41 6.12
CA ASN A 6 -2.97 29.03 6.49
C ASN A 6 -3.08 28.18 5.21
N SER A 7 -2.06 27.38 4.92
CA SER A 7 -1.99 26.49 3.75
C SER A 7 -2.71 25.15 3.99
N ASN A 8 -3.82 25.15 4.71
CA ASN A 8 -4.73 24.01 4.72
C ASN A 8 -5.81 24.27 3.68
N SER A 9 -5.44 24.10 2.42
CA SER A 9 -6.38 24.01 1.31
C SER A 9 -7.43 22.96 1.69
N ASN A 10 -8.69 23.37 1.82
CA ASN A 10 -9.79 22.54 2.26
C ASN A 10 -9.94 21.35 1.31
N CYS A 11 -9.37 20.19 1.66
CA CYS A 11 -9.27 19.00 0.79
C CYS A 11 -10.65 18.59 0.25
N ALA A 12 -11.71 18.86 1.01
CA ALA A 12 -13.09 18.67 0.60
C ALA A 12 -13.50 19.53 -0.61
N GLU A 13 -13.05 20.78 -0.71
CA GLU A 13 -13.35 21.67 -1.84
C GLU A 13 -12.61 21.25 -3.10
N PHE A 14 -11.36 20.79 -2.96
CA PHE A 14 -10.60 20.22 -4.06
C PHE A 14 -11.28 18.95 -4.62
N CYS A 15 -11.67 18.02 -3.76
CA CYS A 15 -12.36 16.79 -4.16
C CYS A 15 -13.71 17.08 -4.85
N LYS A 16 -14.47 18.06 -4.36
CA LYS A 16 -15.72 18.51 -5.00
C LYS A 16 -15.46 19.09 -6.39
N SER A 17 -14.42 19.91 -6.53
CA SER A 17 -14.05 20.55 -7.80
C SER A 17 -13.57 19.51 -8.83
N ALA A 18 -12.70 18.58 -8.41
CA ALA A 18 -12.24 17.48 -9.25
C ALA A 18 -13.40 16.58 -9.72
N THR A 19 -14.35 16.29 -8.83
CA THR A 19 -15.54 15.49 -9.16
C THR A 19 -16.43 16.22 -10.19
N LYS A 20 -16.59 17.53 -10.06
CA LYS A 20 -17.35 18.36 -11.00
C LYS A 20 -16.71 18.37 -12.39
N GLU A 21 -15.40 18.54 -12.47
CA GLU A 21 -14.66 18.50 -13.75
C GLU A 21 -14.68 17.12 -14.39
N TRP A 22 -14.47 16.06 -13.61
CA TRP A 22 -14.57 14.69 -14.10
C TRP A 22 -15.94 14.38 -14.70
N ASN A 23 -17.02 14.87 -14.08
CA ASN A 23 -18.37 14.68 -14.60
C ASN A 23 -18.62 15.37 -15.95
N LYS A 24 -17.87 16.42 -16.29
CA LYS A 24 -17.92 17.07 -17.61
C LYS A 24 -17.17 16.26 -18.66
N ILE A 25 -16.01 15.70 -18.30
CA ILE A 25 -15.14 14.96 -19.22
C ILE A 25 -15.70 13.58 -19.52
N LYS A 26 -16.22 12.85 -18.52
CA LYS A 26 -16.68 11.46 -18.70
C LYS A 26 -17.85 11.25 -19.65
N ARG A 27 -18.56 12.32 -20.03
CA ARG A 27 -19.70 12.29 -20.96
C ARG A 27 -19.31 12.56 -22.41
N LYS A 28 -18.04 12.94 -22.64
CA LYS A 28 -17.51 13.24 -23.97
C LYS A 28 -17.16 11.96 -24.72
N ASP A 29 -17.07 12.04 -26.04
CA ASP A 29 -16.61 10.92 -26.84
C ASP A 29 -15.10 10.71 -26.69
N LYS A 30 -14.62 9.55 -27.14
CA LYS A 30 -13.23 9.13 -26.94
C LYS A 30 -12.24 10.08 -27.63
N THR A 31 -12.56 10.53 -28.83
CA THR A 31 -11.73 11.45 -29.62
C THR A 31 -11.57 12.80 -28.94
N GLU A 32 -12.66 13.34 -28.38
CA GLU A 32 -12.69 14.61 -27.68
C GLU A 32 -11.92 14.54 -26.35
N ILE A 33 -11.98 13.40 -25.64
CA ILE A 33 -11.18 13.17 -24.43
C ILE A 33 -9.69 13.11 -24.78
N ASP A 34 -9.31 12.40 -25.85
CA ASP A 34 -7.92 12.28 -26.28
C ASP A 34 -7.33 13.65 -26.69
N ASP A 35 -8.13 14.50 -27.35
CA ASP A 35 -7.71 15.86 -27.72
C ASP A 35 -7.55 16.78 -26.51
N ILE A 36 -8.42 16.66 -25.50
CA ILE A 36 -8.28 17.39 -24.23
C ILE A 36 -6.98 17.01 -23.52
N ILE A 37 -6.66 15.72 -23.44
CA ILE A 37 -5.42 15.23 -22.82
C ILE A 37 -4.21 15.78 -23.58
N ARG A 38 -4.26 15.74 -24.91
CA ARG A 38 -3.18 16.28 -25.77
C ARG A 38 -2.98 17.77 -25.55
N GLY A 39 -4.05 18.54 -25.37
CA GLY A 39 -4.01 19.97 -25.03
C GLY A 39 -3.31 20.25 -23.70
N TYR A 40 -3.60 19.46 -22.65
CA TYR A 40 -2.91 19.59 -21.37
C TYR A 40 -1.41 19.25 -21.46
N LEU A 41 -1.05 18.22 -22.23
CA LEU A 41 0.34 17.82 -22.42
C LEU A 41 1.14 18.80 -23.28
N ALA A 42 0.48 19.50 -24.22
CA ALA A 42 1.09 20.52 -25.07
C ALA A 42 1.20 21.89 -24.38
N THR A 43 0.51 22.11 -23.25
CA THR A 43 0.58 23.37 -22.50
C THR A 43 1.88 23.42 -21.70
N PRO A 44 2.80 24.36 -21.97
CA PRO A 44 4.02 24.50 -21.18
C PRO A 44 3.65 24.95 -19.77
N TYR A 45 3.76 24.05 -18.79
CA TYR A 45 3.63 24.41 -17.39
C TYR A 45 4.94 25.01 -16.89
N ASN A 46 4.88 26.28 -16.45
CA ASN A 46 5.94 26.87 -15.66
C ASN A 46 5.83 26.26 -14.25
N LEU A 47 6.73 25.34 -13.92
CA LEU A 47 6.87 24.79 -12.57
C LEU A 47 7.36 25.92 -11.64
N CYS A 48 6.45 26.80 -11.22
CA CYS A 48 6.76 27.78 -10.20
C CYS A 48 7.00 27.05 -8.86
N ASP A 49 8.27 27.02 -8.48
CA ASP A 49 8.81 26.92 -7.13
C ASP A 49 8.02 26.03 -6.16
N ILE A 50 8.16 24.71 -6.36
CA ILE A 50 8.13 23.81 -5.21
C ILE A 50 9.41 24.10 -4.43
N GLN A 51 9.35 25.07 -3.51
CA GLN A 51 10.35 25.22 -2.47
C GLN A 51 10.38 23.91 -1.70
N THR A 52 11.34 23.07 -2.06
CA THR A 52 11.72 21.91 -1.28
C THR A 52 12.18 22.47 0.05
N VAL A 53 11.36 22.30 1.09
CA VAL A 53 11.72 22.69 2.45
C VAL A 53 12.85 21.75 2.86
N ARG A 54 14.09 22.14 2.53
CA ARG A 54 15.30 21.50 3.00
C ARG A 54 15.33 21.75 4.50
N SER A 55 14.93 20.74 5.29
CA SER A 55 15.14 20.73 6.73
C SER A 55 16.60 21.09 6.99
N LYS A 56 16.82 22.21 7.67
CA LYS A 56 18.14 22.68 8.07
C LYS A 56 18.69 21.65 9.07
N SER A 57 19.48 20.70 8.56
CA SER A 57 20.43 19.95 9.39
C SER A 57 21.43 20.96 9.92
N SER A 58 21.44 21.15 11.23
CA SER A 58 22.48 21.90 11.92
C SER A 58 23.86 21.35 11.58
N ARG A 59 24.76 22.28 11.30
CA ARG A 59 26.17 22.13 10.98
C ARG A 59 26.90 21.40 12.12
N SER A 60 27.58 20.30 11.85
CA SER A 60 28.68 19.80 12.67
C SER A 60 29.88 19.46 11.78
N ARG A 61 31.07 19.85 12.28
CA ARG A 61 32.40 19.87 11.66
C ARG A 61 32.80 18.62 10.86
N GLU A 62 33.66 18.86 9.87
CA GLU A 62 34.55 17.88 9.24
C GLU A 62 35.44 17.18 10.28
N GLU A 63 35.49 15.85 10.23
CA GLU A 63 36.74 15.07 10.28
C GLU A 63 36.48 13.58 10.00
N SER A 64 37.29 13.03 9.10
CA SER A 64 37.88 11.67 9.12
C SER A 64 37.03 10.43 8.81
N LEU A 65 37.39 9.82 7.67
CA LEU A 65 37.45 8.41 7.27
C LEU A 65 36.79 7.30 8.12
N SER A 66 36.19 6.37 7.36
CA SER A 66 35.82 4.99 7.72
C SER A 66 34.63 4.85 8.66
N ASN A 67 33.49 4.48 8.09
CA ASN A 67 32.89 3.16 8.32
C ASN A 67 31.76 2.96 7.29
N TYR A 68 31.83 1.83 6.57
CA TYR A 68 30.76 1.36 5.71
C TYR A 68 29.47 1.26 6.55
N SER A 69 28.54 2.18 6.32
CA SER A 69 27.20 2.07 6.87
C SER A 69 26.54 0.87 6.23
N THR A 70 26.44 -0.22 6.99
CA THR A 70 25.59 -1.36 6.70
C THR A 70 24.19 -0.81 6.44
N PHE A 71 23.81 -0.73 5.16
CA PHE A 71 22.44 -0.51 4.77
C PHE A 71 21.62 -1.62 5.41
N HIS A 72 20.88 -1.28 6.47
CA HIS A 72 19.86 -2.17 7.00
C HIS A 72 18.96 -2.55 5.83
N THR A 73 19.01 -3.82 5.48
CA THR A 73 18.01 -4.46 4.63
C THR A 73 16.71 -4.33 5.41
N VAL A 74 15.94 -3.29 5.10
CA VAL A 74 14.52 -3.30 5.42
C VAL A 74 13.98 -4.36 4.49
N ASP A 75 13.80 -5.57 5.03
CA ASP A 75 12.99 -6.60 4.41
C ASP A 75 11.76 -5.91 3.82
N PRO A 76 11.35 -6.22 2.57
CA PRO A 76 10.16 -5.61 2.00
C PRO A 76 9.07 -5.83 3.02
N VAL A 77 8.61 -4.72 3.63
CA VAL A 77 7.64 -4.72 4.72
C VAL A 77 6.63 -5.75 4.31
N GLN A 78 6.59 -6.85 5.07
CA GLN A 78 5.65 -7.92 4.81
C GLN A 78 4.31 -7.24 5.03
N GLU A 79 3.75 -6.73 3.92
CA GLU A 79 2.52 -5.97 3.89
C GLU A 79 1.53 -6.96 4.47
N ILE A 80 1.27 -6.81 5.78
CA ILE A 80 0.47 -7.74 6.53
C ILE A 80 -0.82 -7.71 5.76
N SER A 81 -1.09 -8.79 5.02
CA SER A 81 -2.24 -8.86 4.14
C SER A 81 -3.40 -8.38 5.00
N VAL A 82 -4.07 -7.30 4.60
CA VAL A 82 -5.17 -6.71 5.41
C VAL A 82 -6.17 -7.81 5.83
N ASN A 83 -6.26 -8.84 4.99
CA ASN A 83 -7.00 -10.07 5.21
C ASN A 83 -6.47 -10.97 6.35
N ALA A 84 -5.16 -11.08 6.56
CA ALA A 84 -4.57 -11.84 7.67
C ALA A 84 -4.91 -11.23 9.03
N SER A 85 -4.89 -9.90 9.14
CA SER A 85 -5.34 -9.20 10.36
C SER A 85 -6.84 -9.41 10.61
N ALA A 86 -7.67 -9.27 9.56
CA ALA A 86 -9.10 -9.54 9.66
C ALA A 86 -9.44 -11.00 10.00
N GLN A 87 -8.69 -11.97 9.46
CA GLN A 87 -8.83 -13.38 9.80
C GLN A 87 -8.46 -13.64 11.28
N LYS A 88 -7.36 -13.04 11.75
CA LYS A 88 -6.94 -13.16 13.15
C LYS A 88 -7.97 -12.56 14.10
N LYS A 89 -8.53 -11.40 13.75
CA LYS A 89 -9.61 -10.77 14.52
C LYS A 89 -10.84 -11.69 14.62
N ALA A 90 -11.31 -12.22 13.49
CA ALA A 90 -12.46 -13.14 13.48
C ALA A 90 -12.18 -14.44 14.27
N ALA A 91 -10.95 -14.95 14.22
CA ALA A 91 -10.56 -16.13 15.01
C ALA A 91 -10.55 -15.84 16.52
N ASN A 92 -10.08 -14.66 16.93
CA ASN A 92 -10.13 -14.22 18.33
C ASN A 92 -11.59 -14.02 18.80
N GLU A 93 -12.44 -13.44 17.96
CA GLU A 93 -13.88 -13.30 18.24
C GLU A 93 -14.55 -14.67 18.47
N ILE A 94 -14.23 -15.67 17.63
CA ILE A 94 -14.68 -17.06 17.84
C ILE A 94 -14.20 -17.60 19.18
N GLN A 95 -12.91 -17.46 19.49
CA GLN A 95 -12.36 -17.99 20.75
C GLN A 95 -13.02 -17.35 21.98
N ILE A 96 -13.31 -16.05 21.93
CA ILE A 96 -14.00 -15.34 23.01
C ILE A 96 -15.45 -15.82 23.12
N ALA A 97 -16.15 -15.96 21.99
CA ALA A 97 -17.53 -16.43 21.97
C ALA A 97 -17.65 -17.88 22.47
N GLU A 98 -16.71 -18.77 22.09
CA GLU A 98 -16.66 -20.16 22.56
C GLU A 98 -16.45 -20.24 24.08
N LYS A 99 -15.58 -19.39 24.66
CA LYS A 99 -15.44 -19.31 26.12
C LYS A 99 -16.74 -18.88 26.80
N LYS A 100 -17.36 -17.80 26.31
CA LYS A 100 -18.66 -17.33 26.83
C LYS A 100 -19.75 -18.38 26.69
N LEU A 101 -19.75 -19.14 25.60
CA LEU A 101 -20.70 -20.22 25.37
C LEU A 101 -20.61 -21.26 26.48
N THR A 102 -19.39 -21.72 26.81
CA THR A 102 -19.19 -22.70 27.88
C THR A 102 -19.62 -22.18 29.25
N GLU A 103 -19.40 -20.88 29.53
CA GLU A 103 -19.89 -20.24 30.77
C GLU A 103 -21.42 -20.21 30.82
N PHE A 104 -22.09 -19.84 29.73
CA PHE A 104 -23.55 -19.82 29.68
C PHE A 104 -24.17 -21.22 29.71
N GLU A 105 -23.55 -22.22 29.11
CA GLU A 105 -23.98 -23.62 29.22
C GLU A 105 -23.90 -24.12 30.67
N GLN A 106 -22.83 -23.78 31.40
CA GLN A 106 -22.71 -24.09 32.82
C GLN A 106 -23.82 -23.42 33.63
N ILE A 107 -24.02 -22.11 33.41
CA ILE A 107 -25.08 -21.33 34.07
C ILE A 107 -26.46 -21.93 33.80
N TYR A 108 -26.75 -22.31 32.56
CA TYR A 108 -28.01 -22.94 32.17
C TYR A 108 -28.27 -24.23 32.97
N ASN A 109 -27.25 -25.08 33.11
CA ASN A 109 -27.38 -26.36 33.81
C ASN A 109 -27.58 -26.24 35.32
N ILE A 110 -27.06 -25.19 35.96
CA ILE A 110 -27.17 -25.00 37.42
C ILE A 110 -28.36 -24.14 37.83
N THR A 111 -28.94 -23.38 36.91
CA THR A 111 -30.01 -22.43 37.25
C THR A 111 -31.35 -23.15 37.34
N THR A 112 -32.08 -22.93 38.43
CA THR A 112 -33.45 -23.44 38.62
C THR A 112 -34.53 -22.43 38.21
N ASP A 113 -34.18 -21.14 38.14
CA ASP A 113 -35.13 -20.10 37.72
C ASP A 113 -35.44 -20.20 36.22
N SER A 114 -36.73 -20.41 35.91
CA SER A 114 -37.22 -20.63 34.54
C SER A 114 -37.01 -19.41 33.63
N GLN A 115 -37.20 -18.19 34.14
CA GLN A 115 -37.05 -16.98 33.34
C GLN A 115 -35.58 -16.77 32.97
N PHE A 116 -34.68 -16.94 33.95
CA PHE A 116 -33.25 -16.86 33.72
C PHE A 116 -32.72 -17.98 32.82
N GLN A 117 -33.25 -19.20 32.93
CA GLN A 117 -32.94 -20.28 31.98
C GLN A 117 -33.30 -19.91 30.54
N LEU A 118 -34.50 -19.36 30.31
CA LEU A 118 -34.95 -18.96 28.97
C LEU A 118 -34.05 -17.87 28.38
N ASP A 119 -33.69 -16.86 29.18
CA ASP A 119 -32.81 -15.78 28.74
C ASP A 119 -31.39 -16.27 28.47
N THR A 120 -30.90 -17.22 29.28
CA THR A 120 -29.60 -17.87 29.05
C THR A 120 -29.60 -18.69 27.77
N TYR A 121 -30.67 -19.45 27.52
CA TYR A 121 -30.83 -20.24 26.30
C TYR A 121 -30.82 -19.36 25.04
N LYS A 122 -31.49 -18.20 25.06
CA LYS A 122 -31.44 -17.23 23.96
C LYS A 122 -30.01 -16.74 23.71
N LYS A 123 -29.27 -16.38 24.76
CA LYS A 123 -27.86 -15.94 24.65
C LYS A 123 -26.95 -17.03 24.08
N ILE A 124 -27.18 -18.29 24.44
CA ILE A 124 -26.46 -19.44 23.85
C ILE A 124 -26.71 -19.48 22.35
N GLY A 125 -27.97 -19.35 21.92
CA GLY A 125 -28.33 -19.28 20.49
C GLY A 125 -27.64 -18.13 19.76
N ASP A 126 -27.69 -16.92 20.32
CA ASP A 126 -27.04 -15.73 19.74
C ASP A 126 -25.52 -15.95 19.56
N LEU A 127 -24.86 -16.54 20.56
CA LEU A 127 -23.43 -16.85 20.49
C LEU A 127 -23.10 -17.93 19.45
N GLN A 128 -23.96 -18.96 19.31
CA GLN A 128 -23.79 -19.97 18.28
C GLN A 128 -23.89 -19.36 16.87
N ASP A 129 -24.84 -18.45 16.66
CA ASP A 129 -25.00 -17.71 15.41
C ASP A 129 -23.79 -16.78 15.13
N GLU A 130 -23.27 -16.10 16.16
CA GLU A 130 -22.05 -15.29 16.05
C GLU A 130 -20.84 -16.14 15.63
N ILE A 131 -20.63 -17.29 16.28
CA ILE A 131 -19.55 -18.24 15.95
C ILE A 131 -19.69 -18.71 14.50
N LYS A 132 -20.90 -19.08 14.07
CA LYS A 132 -21.16 -19.52 12.70
C LYS A 132 -20.86 -18.42 11.69
N SER A 133 -21.35 -17.21 11.92
CA SER A 133 -21.10 -16.03 11.08
C SER A 133 -19.61 -15.73 10.94
N ASN A 134 -18.86 -15.77 12.04
CA ASN A 134 -17.41 -15.54 12.02
C ASN A 134 -16.64 -16.66 11.29
N LYS A 135 -17.07 -17.92 11.42
CA LYS A 135 -16.50 -19.04 10.63
C LYS A 135 -16.71 -18.82 9.13
N GLU A 136 -17.91 -18.42 8.71
CA GLU A 136 -18.20 -18.09 7.30
C GLU A 136 -17.36 -16.91 6.80
N LYS A 137 -17.19 -15.88 7.62
CA LYS A 137 -16.34 -14.72 7.33
C LYS A 137 -14.90 -15.15 7.07
N ILE A 138 -14.32 -16.02 7.91
CA ILE A 138 -12.96 -16.56 7.71
C ILE A 138 -12.87 -17.31 6.38
N ILE A 139 -13.86 -18.12 6.02
CA ILE A 139 -13.88 -18.85 4.74
C ILE A 139 -13.87 -17.87 3.55
N LYS A 140 -14.71 -16.83 3.59
CA LYS A 140 -14.76 -15.79 2.54
C LYS A 140 -13.43 -15.06 2.41
N LEU A 141 -12.83 -14.67 3.53
CA LEU A 141 -11.52 -14.03 3.57
C LEU A 141 -10.46 -14.95 2.95
N LYS A 142 -10.39 -16.23 3.35
CA LYS A 142 -9.44 -17.20 2.79
C LYS A 142 -9.56 -17.35 1.27
N ARG A 143 -10.79 -17.41 0.75
CA ARG A 143 -11.06 -17.45 -0.70
C ARG A 143 -10.53 -16.21 -1.42
N ASN A 144 -10.75 -15.02 -0.84
CA ASN A 144 -10.25 -13.76 -1.40
C ASN A 144 -8.71 -13.74 -1.46
N THR A 145 -8.02 -14.15 -0.38
CA THR A 145 -6.55 -14.26 -0.40
C THR A 145 -6.04 -15.20 -1.48
N ASN A 146 -6.67 -16.37 -1.65
CA ASN A 146 -6.28 -17.32 -2.69
C ASN A 146 -6.49 -16.74 -4.08
N TYR A 147 -7.59 -16.04 -4.31
CA TYR A 147 -7.86 -15.36 -5.57
C TYR A 147 -6.80 -14.27 -5.87
N ALA A 148 -6.54 -13.40 -4.90
CA ALA A 148 -5.53 -12.35 -5.02
C ALA A 148 -4.13 -12.92 -5.31
N GLN A 149 -3.76 -14.01 -4.64
CA GLN A 149 -2.50 -14.71 -4.87
C GLN A 149 -2.42 -15.29 -6.30
N LYS A 150 -3.47 -15.97 -6.76
CA LYS A 150 -3.54 -16.49 -8.14
C LYS A 150 -3.44 -15.37 -9.18
N CYS A 151 -4.08 -14.22 -8.95
CA CYS A 151 -3.98 -13.06 -9.84
C CYS A 151 -2.55 -12.49 -9.88
N LYS A 152 -1.90 -12.35 -8.72
CA LYS A 152 -0.48 -11.93 -8.64
C LYS A 152 0.43 -12.91 -9.39
N GLU A 153 0.21 -14.21 -9.25
CA GLU A 153 0.99 -15.24 -9.94
C GLU A 153 0.79 -15.21 -11.45
N LYS A 154 -0.46 -15.10 -11.93
CA LYS A 154 -0.76 -14.94 -13.37
C LYS A 154 -0.06 -13.72 -13.96
N LYS A 155 -0.16 -12.57 -13.27
CA LYS A 155 0.51 -11.34 -13.69
C LYS A 155 2.03 -11.54 -13.75
N ARG A 156 2.64 -12.17 -12.73
CA ARG A 156 4.07 -12.49 -12.72
C ARG A 156 4.49 -13.38 -13.89
N LYS A 157 3.70 -14.41 -14.21
CA LYS A 157 3.97 -15.32 -15.35
C LYS A 157 3.98 -14.58 -16.69
N ILE A 158 3.03 -13.67 -16.92
CA ILE A 158 2.96 -12.86 -18.14
C ILE A 158 4.18 -11.94 -18.26
N LEU A 159 4.50 -11.23 -17.18
CA LEU A 159 5.63 -10.28 -17.14
C LEU A 159 6.98 -10.98 -17.37
N ASN A 160 7.16 -12.17 -16.81
CA ASN A 160 8.35 -12.98 -17.04
C ASN A 160 8.41 -13.53 -18.48
N LYS A 161 7.28 -14.00 -19.04
CA LYS A 161 7.19 -14.53 -20.40
C LYS A 161 7.54 -13.47 -21.45
N ASN A 162 7.04 -12.24 -21.25
CA ASN A 162 7.28 -11.14 -22.17
C ASN A 162 8.66 -10.47 -21.97
N GLN A 163 9.50 -10.97 -21.04
CA GLN A 163 10.75 -10.33 -20.61
C GLN A 163 10.60 -8.85 -20.22
N GLU A 164 9.40 -8.45 -19.78
CA GLU A 164 9.09 -7.05 -19.41
C GLU A 164 9.72 -6.67 -18.06
N ILE A 165 10.12 -7.65 -17.24
CA ILE A 165 10.66 -7.41 -15.90
C ILE A 165 12.01 -8.11 -15.70
N ILE A 166 12.99 -7.33 -15.23
CA ILE A 166 14.25 -7.82 -14.70
C ILE A 166 14.08 -7.92 -13.17
N GLN A 167 14.11 -9.14 -12.65
CA GLN A 167 14.06 -9.37 -11.20
C GLN A 167 15.44 -9.13 -10.60
N TYR A 168 15.55 -8.17 -9.68
CA TYR A 168 16.79 -7.88 -8.98
C TYR A 168 16.98 -8.83 -7.79
N ASN A 169 18.17 -9.40 -7.64
CA ASN A 169 18.51 -10.25 -6.50
C ASN A 169 18.75 -9.44 -5.22
N LYS A 170 19.12 -8.16 -5.33
CA LYS A 170 19.36 -7.25 -4.21
C LYS A 170 18.81 -5.85 -4.52
N PRO A 171 18.26 -5.13 -3.53
CA PRO A 171 17.91 -3.71 -3.67
C PRO A 171 19.16 -2.91 -4.11
N GLY A 172 18.99 -1.95 -5.02
CA GLY A 172 20.08 -1.03 -5.40
C GLY A 172 21.10 -1.58 -6.41
N HIS A 173 20.91 -2.79 -6.98
CA HIS A 173 21.77 -3.32 -8.04
C HIS A 173 21.01 -3.51 -9.35
N PRO A 174 20.88 -2.46 -10.18
CA PRO A 174 20.36 -2.61 -11.53
C PRO A 174 21.33 -3.43 -12.38
N LEU A 175 20.98 -4.67 -12.72
CA LEU A 175 21.75 -5.54 -13.62
C LEU A 175 22.10 -4.86 -14.95
N LEU A 176 21.31 -3.87 -15.39
CA LEU A 176 21.56 -3.10 -16.61
C LEU A 176 22.93 -2.38 -16.60
N LEU A 177 23.37 -1.87 -15.45
CA LEU A 177 24.67 -1.22 -15.30
C LEU A 177 25.83 -2.21 -15.40
N PHE A 178 25.59 -3.49 -15.12
CA PHE A 178 26.61 -4.55 -15.15
C PHE A 178 26.57 -5.41 -16.42
N LYS A 179 25.48 -5.34 -17.22
CA LYS A 179 25.42 -5.98 -18.55
C LYS A 179 26.48 -5.42 -19.50
N HIS A 180 26.89 -4.18 -19.29
CA HIS A 180 28.00 -3.55 -19.98
C HIS A 180 29.05 -3.19 -18.94
N SER A 181 29.90 -4.15 -18.57
CA SER A 181 31.02 -3.92 -17.64
C SER A 181 31.88 -2.72 -18.06
N ASN A 182 32.02 -2.51 -19.37
CA ASN A 182 32.77 -1.39 -19.93
C ASN A 182 31.95 -0.09 -20.03
N LEU A 183 30.64 -0.06 -19.74
CA LEU A 183 29.84 1.16 -19.85
C LEU A 183 30.23 2.17 -18.76
N HIS A 184 30.52 1.70 -17.55
CA HIS A 184 30.99 2.56 -16.48
C HIS A 184 32.36 3.15 -16.82
N ASP A 185 33.28 2.33 -17.30
CA ASP A 185 34.62 2.77 -17.73
C ASP A 185 34.54 3.70 -18.94
N HIS A 186 33.67 3.39 -19.90
CA HIS A 186 33.44 4.22 -21.09
C HIS A 186 32.84 5.59 -20.74
N ILE A 187 31.83 5.65 -19.87
CA ILE A 187 31.28 6.92 -19.39
C ILE A 187 32.34 7.72 -18.63
N HIS A 188 33.10 7.05 -17.77
CA HIS A 188 34.19 7.68 -17.03
C HIS A 188 35.26 8.24 -17.98
N ASP A 189 35.64 7.50 -19.02
CA ASP A 189 36.61 7.95 -20.02
C ASP A 189 36.09 9.11 -20.86
N LEU A 190 34.80 9.09 -21.26
CA LEU A 190 34.18 10.20 -21.99
C LEU A 190 34.16 11.49 -21.18
N ILE A 191 33.91 11.41 -19.87
CA ILE A 191 33.88 12.56 -18.95
C ILE A 191 35.30 13.04 -18.61
N LYS A 192 36.21 12.12 -18.26
CA LYS A 192 37.57 12.45 -17.80
C LYS A 192 38.46 12.95 -18.93
N PHE A 193 38.29 12.42 -20.14
CA PHE A 193 39.12 12.79 -21.30
C PHE A 193 38.41 13.74 -22.26
N GLY A 194 37.23 14.27 -21.90
CA GLY A 194 36.54 15.31 -22.66
C GLY A 194 36.16 14.89 -24.10
N ALA A 195 36.04 13.59 -24.36
CA ALA A 195 35.72 13.09 -25.70
C ALA A 195 34.28 13.41 -26.13
N ALA A 196 33.40 13.73 -25.17
CA ALA A 196 32.06 14.21 -25.44
C ALA A 196 32.00 15.66 -25.99
N ASP A 197 33.09 16.44 -25.83
CA ASP A 197 33.20 17.84 -26.27
C ASP A 197 33.92 18.00 -27.63
N LYS A 198 34.27 16.90 -28.31
CA LYS A 198 34.83 16.98 -29.66
C LYS A 198 33.71 17.26 -30.68
N LYS A 199 33.63 18.51 -31.13
CA LYS A 199 33.04 18.92 -32.41
C LYS A 199 33.95 18.54 -33.58
#